data_AF-A0A4V4U8G3-F1
#
_entry.id   AF-A0A4V4U8G3-F1
#
_cell.length_a   1.000
_cell.length_b   1.000
_cell.length_c   1.000
_cell.angle_alpha   90.00
_cell.angle_beta   90.00
_cell.angle_gamma   90.00
#
_symmetry.space_group_name_H-M   'P 1'
#
loop_
_entity.id
_entity.type
_entity.pdbx_description
1 polymer ?
#
loop_
_entity_poly.entity_id
_entity_poly.type
_entity_poly.pdbx_seq_one_letter_code
_entity_poly.pdbx_strand_id
1 'polypeptide(L)'
;MVLRSRKSRKALVKVDEDKKVTGATDNPAANLLMADIVMRTGSYLLRNFVERSFLKGRYGKQTARQMVKNRPVTLTLASIAVAKIATRSVPGALVVSTGLIAKALYDRGRSRHTAESQGDAELLDRVED
;
A
#
# COMPACT_ATOMS: atom_id res chain seq x y z
N MET A 1 4.35 -38.84 -7.36
CA MET A 1 3.26 -38.29 -8.23
C MET A 1 1.92 -38.68 -7.62
N VAL A 2 1.29 -37.81 -6.81
CA VAL A 2 0.05 -38.13 -6.07
C VAL A 2 -1.11 -37.33 -6.67
N LEU A 3 -1.93 -38.00 -7.48
CA LEU A 3 -3.23 -37.52 -7.96
C LEU A 3 -4.26 -37.60 -6.80
N ARG A 4 -4.23 -36.63 -5.89
CA ARG A 4 -5.25 -36.52 -4.83
C ARG A 4 -6.58 -36.07 -5.45
N SER A 5 -7.49 -37.03 -5.56
CA SER A 5 -8.90 -36.97 -5.91
C SER A 5 -9.56 -35.58 -5.75
N ARG A 6 -9.98 -34.97 -6.87
CA ARG A 6 -10.82 -33.76 -6.88
C ARG A 6 -12.18 -33.98 -6.20
N LYS A 7 -12.65 -35.22 -6.07
CA LYS A 7 -13.97 -35.57 -5.57
C LYS A 7 -14.14 -35.27 -4.07
N SER A 8 -13.07 -35.37 -3.29
CA SER A 8 -13.09 -35.17 -1.83
C SER A 8 -13.18 -33.71 -1.38
N ARG A 9 -12.97 -32.72 -2.28
CA ARG A 9 -13.05 -31.29 -1.91
C ARG A 9 -14.47 -30.73 -1.87
N LYS A 10 -15.38 -31.25 -2.70
CA LYS A 10 -16.79 -30.79 -2.70
C LYS A 10 -17.54 -31.25 -1.46
N ALA A 11 -17.15 -32.38 -0.86
CA ALA A 11 -17.79 -32.95 0.32
C ALA A 11 -17.53 -32.16 1.63
N LEU A 12 -16.67 -31.14 1.61
CA LEU A 12 -16.26 -30.38 2.80
C LEU A 12 -16.88 -28.97 2.90
N VAL A 13 -17.67 -28.54 1.91
CA VAL A 13 -18.28 -27.20 1.94
C VAL A 13 -19.68 -27.33 2.53
N LYS A 14 -19.79 -27.20 3.85
CA LYS A 14 -21.07 -27.11 4.56
C LYS A 14 -21.61 -25.70 4.37
N VAL A 15 -22.70 -25.57 3.61
CA VAL A 15 -23.43 -24.30 3.48
C VAL A 15 -24.42 -24.23 4.64
N ASP A 16 -24.38 -23.12 5.38
CA ASP A 16 -25.27 -22.86 6.51
C ASP A 16 -26.51 -22.15 5.97
N GLU A 17 -27.56 -22.90 5.64
CA GLU A 17 -28.77 -22.38 4.97
C GLU A 17 -29.55 -21.38 5.84
N ASP A 18 -29.38 -21.44 7.17
CA ASP A 18 -30.01 -20.53 8.12
C ASP A 18 -29.34 -19.14 8.16
N LYS A 19 -28.17 -18.99 7.53
CA LYS A 19 -27.42 -17.72 7.51
C LYS A 19 -27.65 -16.96 6.22
N LYS A 20 -28.27 -15.80 6.34
CA LYS A 20 -28.40 -14.85 5.22
C LYS A 20 -27.03 -14.35 4.76
N VAL A 21 -26.82 -14.29 3.45
CA VAL A 21 -25.60 -13.72 2.85
C VAL A 21 -25.46 -12.26 3.26
N THR A 22 -24.34 -11.91 3.88
CA THR A 22 -24.04 -10.53 4.26
C THR A 22 -23.57 -9.73 3.04
N GLY A 23 -24.15 -8.56 2.81
CA GLY A 23 -23.74 -7.63 1.75
C GLY A 23 -24.88 -6.77 1.23
N ALA A 24 -24.64 -6.04 0.15
CA ALA A 24 -25.61 -5.12 -0.43
C ALA A 24 -26.81 -5.83 -1.09
N THR A 25 -26.65 -7.09 -1.47
CA THR A 25 -27.68 -7.90 -2.13
C THR A 25 -27.74 -9.30 -1.51
N ASP A 26 -28.85 -10.01 -1.74
CA ASP A 26 -28.99 -11.41 -1.30
C ASP A 26 -28.20 -12.40 -2.19
N ASN A 27 -27.56 -11.92 -3.27
CA ASN A 27 -26.73 -12.72 -4.15
C ASN A 27 -25.24 -12.67 -3.74
N PRO A 28 -24.64 -13.80 -3.30
CA PRO A 28 -23.25 -13.83 -2.86
C PRO A 28 -22.25 -13.52 -3.97
N ALA A 29 -22.53 -13.93 -5.21
CA ALA A 29 -21.66 -13.65 -6.35
C ALA A 29 -21.66 -12.15 -6.69
N ALA A 30 -22.82 -11.50 -6.62
CA ALA A 30 -22.94 -10.06 -6.82
C ALA A 30 -22.20 -9.27 -5.72
N ASN A 31 -22.33 -9.69 -4.45
CA ASN A 31 -21.63 -9.04 -3.33
C ASN A 31 -20.11 -9.13 -3.48
N LEU A 32 -19.58 -10.28 -3.88
CA LEU A 32 -18.14 -10.46 -4.10
C LEU A 32 -17.63 -9.63 -5.28
N LEU A 33 -18.39 -9.55 -6.37
CA LEU A 33 -18.05 -8.71 -7.52
C LEU A 33 -18.04 -7.23 -7.13
N MET A 34 -19.07 -6.76 -6.40
CA MET A 34 -19.10 -5.38 -5.89
C MET A 34 -17.90 -5.09 -4.98
N ALA A 35 -17.59 -6.00 -4.05
CA ALA A 35 -16.46 -5.85 -3.15
C ALA A 35 -15.13 -5.75 -3.90
N ASP A 36 -14.89 -6.61 -4.91
CA ASP A 36 -13.66 -6.55 -5.71
C ASP A 36 -13.56 -5.23 -6.50
N ILE A 37 -14.66 -4.78 -7.11
CA ILE A 37 -14.70 -3.50 -7.83
C ILE A 37 -14.41 -2.33 -6.90
N VAL A 38 -15.07 -2.28 -5.74
CA VAL A 38 -14.88 -1.23 -4.73
C VAL A 38 -13.44 -1.22 -4.24
N MET A 39 -12.89 -2.38 -3.90
CA MET A 39 -11.53 -2.49 -3.39
C MET A 39 -10.49 -2.04 -4.43
N ARG A 40 -10.64 -2.45 -5.69
CA ARG A 40 -9.72 -2.02 -6.78
C ARG A 40 -9.82 -0.53 -7.02
N THR A 41 -11.04 0.00 -7.12
CA THR A 41 -11.28 1.42 -7.38
C THR A 41 -10.77 2.29 -6.23
N GLY A 42 -11.13 1.93 -5.00
CA GLY A 42 -10.66 2.60 -3.79
C GLY A 42 -9.14 2.61 -3.68
N SER A 43 -8.49 1.47 -3.97
CA SER A 43 -7.03 1.35 -3.95
C SER A 43 -6.36 2.26 -4.98
N TYR A 44 -6.88 2.32 -6.22
CA TYR A 44 -6.31 3.20 -7.25
C TYR A 44 -6.46 4.68 -6.90
N LEU A 45 -7.61 5.07 -6.35
CA LEU A 45 -7.86 6.46 -5.94
C LEU A 45 -6.97 6.86 -4.76
N LEU A 46 -6.91 6.03 -3.72
CA LEU A 46 -6.09 6.26 -2.54
C LEU A 46 -4.62 6.37 -2.91
N ARG A 47 -4.11 5.45 -3.73
CA ARG A 47 -2.74 5.49 -4.23
C ARG A 47 -2.43 6.79 -4.95
N ASN A 48 -3.26 7.17 -5.93
CA ASN A 48 -3.06 8.40 -6.69
C ASN A 48 -3.11 9.65 -5.80
N PHE A 49 -3.96 9.63 -4.76
CA PHE A 49 -4.04 10.71 -3.79
C PHE A 49 -2.75 10.83 -2.96
N VAL A 50 -2.28 9.72 -2.38
CA VAL A 50 -1.05 9.69 -1.57
C VAL A 50 0.17 10.10 -2.40
N GLU A 51 0.36 9.51 -3.60
CA GLU A 51 1.49 9.84 -4.48
C GLU A 51 1.49 11.34 -4.85
N ARG A 52 0.33 11.91 -5.18
CA ARG A 52 0.23 13.35 -5.47
C ARG A 52 0.47 14.21 -4.25
N SER A 53 -0.03 13.81 -3.07
CA SER A 53 0.12 14.56 -1.82
C SER A 53 1.59 14.73 -1.45
N PHE A 54 2.37 13.64 -1.56
CA PHE A 54 3.81 13.65 -1.26
C PHE A 54 4.61 14.55 -2.20
N LEU A 55 4.26 14.57 -3.50
CA LEU A 55 4.97 15.36 -4.49
C LEU A 55 4.52 16.83 -4.55
N LYS A 56 3.29 17.14 -4.12
CA LYS A 56 2.70 18.48 -4.24
C LYS A 56 3.52 19.54 -3.51
N GLY A 57 4.07 19.23 -2.34
CA GLY A 57 4.82 20.20 -1.52
C GLY A 57 6.13 20.66 -2.16
N ARG A 58 6.82 19.77 -2.88
CA ARG A 58 8.15 20.04 -3.47
C ARG A 58 8.09 20.46 -4.94
N TYR A 59 7.18 19.87 -5.72
CA TYR A 59 7.19 19.98 -7.20
C TYR A 59 5.96 20.71 -7.77
N GLY A 60 4.99 21.08 -6.93
CA GLY A 60 3.75 21.72 -7.38
C GLY A 60 2.73 20.74 -7.99
N LYS A 61 1.48 21.19 -8.09
CA LYS A 61 0.32 20.32 -8.40
C LYS A 61 0.35 19.71 -9.81
N GLN A 62 0.81 20.46 -10.82
CA GLN A 62 0.84 19.99 -12.21
C GLN A 62 1.99 18.99 -12.45
N THR A 63 3.20 19.31 -12.00
CA THR A 63 4.37 18.42 -12.09
C THR A 63 4.16 17.13 -11.34
N ALA A 64 3.62 17.20 -10.11
CA ALA A 64 3.26 16.01 -9.33
C ALA A 64 2.29 15.08 -10.08
N ARG A 65 1.32 15.64 -10.82
CA ARG A 65 0.39 14.84 -11.64
C ARG A 65 1.08 14.16 -12.82
N GLN A 66 2.01 14.84 -13.48
CA GLN A 66 2.74 14.27 -14.62
C GLN A 66 3.71 13.17 -14.17
N MET A 67 4.41 13.38 -13.05
CA MET A 67 5.31 12.38 -12.46
C MET A 67 4.57 11.08 -12.09
N VAL A 68 3.39 11.18 -11.49
CA VAL A 68 2.55 10.01 -11.19
C VAL A 68 2.10 9.27 -12.46
N LYS A 69 1.80 10.00 -13.54
CA LYS A 69 1.39 9.40 -14.83
C LYS A 69 2.54 8.70 -15.53
N ASN A 70 3.75 9.25 -15.45
CA ASN A 70 4.92 8.79 -16.21
C ASN A 70 5.82 7.83 -15.42
N ARG A 71 5.30 7.22 -14.35
CA ARG A 71 6.11 6.30 -13.52
C ARG A 71 6.54 5.07 -14.31
N PRO A 72 7.78 4.56 -14.11
CA PRO A 72 8.25 3.38 -14.81
C PRO A 72 7.44 2.13 -14.43
N VAL A 73 7.13 1.32 -15.44
CA VAL A 73 6.35 0.08 -15.30
C VAL A 73 7.08 -0.92 -14.40
N THR A 74 8.40 -0.99 -14.49
CA THR A 74 9.26 -1.87 -13.68
C THR A 74 9.10 -1.63 -12.18
N LEU A 75 9.10 -0.35 -11.75
CA LEU A 75 8.90 0.03 -10.36
C LEU A 75 7.51 -0.38 -9.85
N THR A 76 6.49 -0.24 -10.72
CA THR A 76 5.12 -0.67 -10.38
C THR A 76 5.07 -2.18 -10.17
N LEU A 77 5.75 -2.96 -11.01
CA LEU A 77 5.78 -4.42 -10.92
C LEU A 77 6.48 -4.90 -9.63
N ALA A 78 7.64 -4.33 -9.31
CA ALA A 78 8.38 -4.64 -8.09
C ALA A 78 7.54 -4.32 -6.84
N SER A 79 6.86 -3.17 -6.85
CA SER A 79 5.96 -2.76 -5.76
C SER A 79 4.82 -3.76 -5.55
N ILE A 80 4.24 -4.27 -6.64
CA ILE A 80 3.18 -5.29 -6.58
C ILE A 80 3.72 -6.61 -6.00
N ALA A 81 4.92 -7.03 -6.39
CA ALA A 81 5.54 -8.25 -5.88
C ALA A 81 5.75 -8.19 -4.36
N VAL A 82 6.34 -7.07 -3.87
CA VAL A 82 6.54 -6.84 -2.43
C VAL A 82 5.22 -6.77 -1.69
N ALA A 83 4.24 -6.04 -2.23
CA ALA A 83 2.91 -5.93 -1.63
C ALA A 83 2.25 -7.32 -1.50
N LYS A 84 2.31 -8.17 -2.53
CA LYS A 84 1.76 -9.52 -2.48
C LYS A 84 2.40 -10.39 -1.39
N ILE A 85 3.69 -10.25 -1.15
CA ILE A 85 4.38 -10.97 -0.08
C ILE A 85 3.90 -10.46 1.28
N ALA A 86 3.82 -9.15 1.48
CA ALA A 86 3.35 -8.54 2.71
C ALA A 86 1.88 -8.86 3.01
N THR A 87 1.01 -8.91 1.99
CA THR A 87 -0.42 -9.19 2.14
C THR A 87 -0.76 -10.68 2.12
N ARG A 88 0.23 -11.58 2.07
CA ARG A 88 -0.03 -13.03 2.15
C ARG A 88 -0.64 -13.42 3.50
N SER A 89 -0.49 -12.59 4.52
CA SER A 89 -1.16 -12.72 5.82
C SER A 89 -1.61 -11.36 6.36
N VAL A 90 -2.73 -11.34 7.09
CA VAL A 90 -3.24 -10.13 7.76
C VAL A 90 -2.25 -9.62 8.84
N PRO A 91 -1.67 -10.47 9.70
CA PRO A 91 -0.68 -10.00 10.68
C PRO A 91 0.60 -9.45 10.03
N GLY A 92 1.07 -10.06 8.93
CA GLY A 92 2.25 -9.59 8.20
C GLY A 92 2.03 -8.21 7.58
N ALA A 93 0.86 -8.01 6.97
CA ALA A 93 0.48 -6.71 6.40
C ALA A 93 0.46 -5.61 7.48
N LEU A 94 -0.05 -5.91 8.68
CA LEU A 94 -0.08 -4.96 9.79
C LEU A 94 1.32 -4.57 10.27
N VAL A 95 2.20 -5.55 10.48
CA VAL A 95 3.58 -5.28 10.94
C VAL A 95 4.33 -4.45 9.89
N VAL A 96 4.26 -4.85 8.61
CA VAL A 96 4.96 -4.14 7.53
C VAL A 96 4.42 -2.72 7.36
N SER A 97 3.09 -2.54 7.29
CA SER A 97 2.50 -1.21 7.14
C SER A 97 2.83 -0.31 8.32
N THR A 98 2.74 -0.82 9.56
CA THR A 98 3.10 -0.07 10.77
C THR A 98 4.57 0.32 10.77
N GLY A 99 5.47 -0.61 10.44
CA GLY A 99 6.91 -0.35 10.37
C GLY A 99 7.28 0.70 9.32
N LEU A 100 6.64 0.67 8.16
CA LEU A 100 6.84 1.68 7.11
C LEU A 100 6.35 3.06 7.54
N ILE A 101 5.18 3.15 8.19
CA ILE A 101 4.65 4.41 8.72
C ILE A 101 5.57 4.96 9.81
N ALA A 102 5.98 4.12 10.76
CA ALA A 102 6.90 4.49 11.83
C ALA A 102 8.23 5.01 11.26
N LYS A 103 8.79 4.32 10.27
CA LYS A 103 10.02 4.76 9.59
C LYS A 103 9.83 6.09 8.86
N ALA A 104 8.72 6.30 8.16
CA ALA A 104 8.45 7.55 7.47
C ALA A 104 8.37 8.74 8.44
N LEU A 105 7.76 8.55 9.60
CA LEU A 105 7.72 9.57 10.65
C LEU A 105 9.10 9.82 11.27
N TYR A 106 9.87 8.76 11.51
CA TYR A 106 11.23 8.86 12.03
C TYR A 106 12.15 9.64 11.06
N ASP A 107 12.16 9.28 9.77
CA ASP A 107 13.00 9.93 8.77
C ASP A 107 12.62 11.42 8.60
N ARG A 108 11.33 11.76 8.69
CA ARG A 108 10.87 13.16 8.66
C ARG A 108 11.41 13.98 9.84
N GLY A 109 11.41 13.41 11.06
CA GLY A 109 11.99 14.06 12.23
C GLY A 109 13.50 14.20 12.14
N ARG A 110 14.18 13.10 11.75
CA ARG A 110 15.65 13.06 11.59
C ARG A 110 16.16 14.05 10.55
N SER A 111 15.44 14.21 9.43
CA SER A 111 15.86 15.09 8.33
C SER A 111 16.06 16.55 8.74
N ARG A 112 15.25 17.04 9.70
CA ARG A 112 15.39 18.39 10.27
C ARG A 112 16.67 18.52 11.08
N HIS A 113 16.90 17.59 11.99
CA HIS A 113 18.10 17.59 12.82
C HIS A 113 19.38 17.40 12.01
N THR A 114 19.36 16.57 10.96
CA THR A 114 20.53 16.43 10.09
C THR A 114 20.82 17.70 9.29
N ALA A 115 19.78 18.40 8.82
CA ALA A 115 19.94 19.67 8.11
C ALA A 115 20.45 20.78 9.05
N GLU A 116 19.93 20.83 10.28
CA GLU A 116 20.41 21.73 11.34
C GLU A 116 21.88 21.45 11.65
N SER A 117 22.25 20.19 11.90
CA SER A 117 23.64 19.82 12.20
C SER A 117 24.62 20.10 11.05
N GLN A 118 24.16 20.01 9.80
CA GLN A 118 24.98 20.33 8.64
C GLN A 118 25.16 21.84 8.49
N GLY A 119 24.11 22.63 8.76
CA GLY A 119 24.21 24.08 8.81
C GLY A 119 25.11 24.56 9.95
N ASP A 120 24.99 23.96 11.13
CA ASP A 120 25.82 24.30 12.29
C ASP A 120 27.30 23.96 12.04
N ALA A 121 27.59 22.81 11.43
CA ALA A 121 28.94 22.44 11.04
C ALA A 121 29.52 23.42 10.00
N GLU A 122 28.72 23.85 9.01
CA GLU A 122 29.15 24.83 7.99
C GLU A 122 29.38 26.24 8.59
N LEU A 123 28.63 26.61 9.63
CA LEU A 123 28.83 27.87 10.34
C LEU A 123 30.09 27.83 11.22
N LEU A 124 30.38 26.69 11.86
CA LEU A 124 31.59 26.53 12.67
C LEU A 124 32.86 26.57 11.81
N ASP A 125 32.86 25.93 10.64
CA ASP A 125 33.99 25.93 9.69
C ASP A 125 34.34 27.35 9.21
N ARG A 126 33.33 28.20 8.95
CA ARG A 126 33.52 29.62 8.56
C ARG A 126 34.04 30.53 9.67
N VAL A 127 33.99 30.11 10.92
CA VAL A 127 34.49 30.87 12.08
C VAL A 127 35.94 30.49 12.39
N GLU A 128 36.38 29.32 11.95
CA GLU A 128 37.72 28.79 12.19
C GLU A 128 38.75 29.22 11.10
N ASP A 129 38.28 29.69 9.94
CA ASP A 129 39.04 30.39 8.88
C ASP A 129 39.21 31.91 9.16
#